data_AF-A0A7C2M0J7-F1
#
_entry.id   AF-A0A7C2M0J7-F1
#
_cell.length_a   1.000
_cell.length_b   1.000
_cell.length_c   1.000
_cell.angle_alpha   90.00
_cell.angle_beta   90.00
_cell.angle_gamma   90.00
#
_symmetry.space_group_name_H-M   'P 1'
#
loop_
_entity.id
_entity.type
_entity.pdbx_description
1 polymer ?
#
loop_
_entity_poly.entity_id
_entity_poly.type
_entity_poly.pdbx_seq_one_letter_code
_entity_poly.pdbx_strand_id
1 'polypeptide(L)'
;MTHHTVTRREFVKMSAAAAAGITLLPGCGFRLDQLPAPMKREFGNTGFRVTTLGLGGQASLQWTPEDVDPVPIILKAFKMGINYFDTSNVYDGSQRNYGKAFRQLNLVPGEPDYDSDLRESIWLTTKTGIRWAKGGYPEMEGVGNFTQGDHGEGAVADLKRSLSQMFGDGNGNYPEGAYVNMILVHSLNAFEEVDVLYRGLDTPPEPEENFGALVALRDFRDGTNITGMNPENERLVRHIGFSGHLNSPAMIEMIQRDRYGILSGMLVAINPNDKRYLNHQYNVIPVARARNLGIIAMKVFADGAMYTKEARWSRSPADVVRTVGSEELPCKPLVEYALTTPGIHTAIIGIGQISDDHLQCQLVQNYYAAQIEPDGMDEQQRLELEETTGHVKDGMTNYFQLAKADLTPPRNFRILRGDNVELAWDTAHASDAPLSHYEVWRDGEEVGSVPHQPQTTGEPFIFRDPGSGETYRVVTVDRAGRRAESEIQKV
;
A
#
# COMPACT_ATOMS: atom_id res chain seq x y z
N MET A 1 23.80 -35.63 -18.26
CA MET A 1 23.08 -34.64 -19.10
C MET A 1 23.40 -33.28 -18.52
N THR A 2 24.01 -32.40 -19.30
CA THR A 2 24.39 -31.05 -18.89
C THR A 2 23.13 -30.22 -18.66
N HIS A 3 22.93 -29.73 -17.43
CA HIS A 3 21.83 -28.83 -17.10
C HIS A 3 22.07 -27.49 -17.79
N HIS A 4 21.24 -27.17 -18.79
CA HIS A 4 21.28 -25.89 -19.46
C HIS A 4 20.44 -24.89 -18.64
N THR A 5 21.10 -23.97 -17.96
CA THR A 5 20.44 -22.84 -17.31
C THR A 5 20.01 -21.87 -18.40
N VAL A 6 18.72 -21.52 -18.47
CA VAL A 6 18.24 -20.51 -19.43
C VAL A 6 18.67 -19.13 -18.93
N THR A 7 19.50 -18.47 -19.73
CA THR A 7 20.02 -17.15 -19.41
C THR A 7 18.95 -16.06 -19.61
N ARG A 8 19.07 -14.91 -18.92
CA ARG A 8 18.18 -13.74 -19.12
C ARG A 8 18.02 -13.37 -20.61
N ARG A 9 19.06 -13.55 -21.41
CA ARG A 9 19.07 -13.25 -22.86
C ARG A 9 18.25 -14.25 -23.67
N GLU A 10 18.25 -15.52 -23.29
CA GLU A 10 17.47 -16.56 -23.96
C GLU A 10 15.98 -16.41 -23.65
N PHE A 11 15.62 -16.06 -22.41
CA PHE A 11 14.24 -15.75 -22.06
C PHE A 11 13.72 -14.51 -22.80
N VAL A 12 14.47 -13.41 -22.87
CA VAL A 12 14.03 -12.22 -23.63
C VAL A 12 13.79 -12.54 -25.11
N LYS A 13 14.64 -13.37 -25.72
CA LYS A 13 14.42 -13.85 -27.10
C LYS A 13 13.18 -14.74 -27.22
N MET A 14 12.90 -15.57 -26.21
CA MET A 14 11.72 -16.44 -26.19
C MET A 14 10.42 -15.68 -25.89
N SER A 15 10.43 -14.68 -25.01
CA SER A 15 9.30 -13.79 -24.77
C SER A 15 8.96 -12.96 -26.01
N ALA A 16 9.97 -12.48 -26.74
CA ALA A 16 9.77 -11.83 -28.03
C ALA A 16 9.20 -12.79 -29.10
N ALA A 17 9.65 -14.06 -29.12
CA ALA A 17 9.13 -15.07 -30.05
C ALA A 17 7.70 -15.52 -29.73
N ALA A 18 7.34 -15.60 -28.44
CA ALA A 18 5.99 -15.92 -27.99
C ALA A 18 5.00 -14.77 -28.25
N ALA A 19 5.44 -13.51 -28.06
CA ALA A 19 4.67 -12.33 -28.47
C ALA A 19 4.46 -12.25 -30.00
N ALA A 20 5.40 -12.77 -30.79
CA ALA A 20 5.31 -12.83 -32.25
C ALA A 20 4.59 -14.08 -32.81
N GLY A 21 3.95 -14.90 -31.97
CA GLY A 21 3.17 -16.06 -32.42
C GLY A 21 3.99 -17.22 -33.03
N ILE A 22 5.31 -17.28 -32.80
CA ILE A 22 6.16 -18.36 -33.30
C ILE A 22 6.13 -19.52 -32.29
N THR A 23 5.47 -20.63 -32.66
CA THR A 23 5.49 -21.90 -31.91
C THR A 23 6.92 -22.41 -31.78
N LEU A 24 7.47 -22.41 -30.56
CA LEU A 24 8.70 -23.12 -30.22
C LEU A 24 8.39 -24.58 -29.84
N LEU A 25 9.32 -25.47 -30.21
CA LEU A 25 9.24 -26.93 -30.13
C LEU A 25 8.80 -27.47 -28.74
N PRO A 26 8.02 -28.57 -28.70
CA PRO A 26 7.62 -29.21 -27.44
C PRO A 26 8.83 -29.93 -26.83
N GLY A 27 9.22 -29.58 -25.60
CA GLY A 27 10.22 -30.37 -24.87
C GLY A 27 10.98 -29.70 -23.72
N CYS A 28 10.93 -28.38 -23.55
CA CYS A 28 11.56 -27.72 -22.40
C CYS A 28 10.54 -27.41 -21.30
N GLY A 29 10.21 -28.40 -20.48
CA GLY A 29 9.49 -28.16 -19.22
C GLY A 29 10.38 -27.36 -18.27
N PHE A 30 10.10 -26.07 -18.09
CA PHE A 30 10.73 -25.28 -17.04
C PHE A 30 10.24 -25.81 -15.69
N ARG A 31 11.18 -26.15 -14.81
CA ARG A 31 10.89 -26.57 -13.43
C ARG A 31 11.12 -25.37 -12.50
N LEU A 32 10.40 -25.33 -11.36
CA LEU A 32 10.49 -24.24 -10.38
C LEU A 32 11.90 -24.08 -9.75
N ASP A 33 12.73 -25.11 -9.84
CA ASP A 33 14.15 -25.12 -9.42
C ASP A 33 15.08 -24.26 -10.30
N GLN A 34 14.56 -23.64 -11.38
CA GLN A 34 15.30 -22.76 -12.29
C GLN A 34 14.97 -21.27 -12.12
N LEU A 35 14.13 -20.88 -11.15
CA LEU A 35 13.84 -19.47 -10.88
C LEU A 35 15.07 -18.78 -10.27
N PRO A 36 15.38 -17.52 -10.62
CA PRO A 36 16.37 -16.75 -9.89
C PRO A 36 15.92 -16.57 -8.44
N ALA A 37 16.87 -16.45 -7.50
CA ALA A 37 16.55 -16.10 -6.11
C ALA A 37 15.76 -14.78 -6.07
N PRO A 38 14.74 -14.67 -5.21
CA PRO A 38 13.87 -13.50 -5.20
C PRO A 38 14.63 -12.28 -4.73
N MET A 39 14.52 -11.18 -5.47
CA MET A 39 15.03 -9.88 -5.05
C MET A 39 14.34 -9.45 -3.76
N LYS A 40 15.14 -8.99 -2.78
CA LYS A 40 14.65 -8.51 -1.48
C LYS A 40 15.14 -7.11 -1.17
N ARG A 41 14.27 -6.29 -0.58
CA ARG A 41 14.55 -4.91 -0.13
C ARG A 41 14.35 -4.79 1.38
N GLU A 42 15.09 -3.89 2.03
CA GLU A 42 14.78 -3.49 3.40
C GLU A 42 13.37 -2.93 3.46
N PHE A 43 12.55 -3.36 4.41
CA PHE A 43 11.14 -2.99 4.46
C PHE A 43 10.91 -1.84 5.45
N GLY A 44 11.22 -0.62 5.01
CA GLY A 44 11.10 0.59 5.85
C GLY A 44 11.87 0.45 7.18
N ASN A 45 11.21 0.81 8.28
CA ASN A 45 11.74 0.77 9.64
C ASN A 45 11.49 -0.56 10.38
N THR A 46 11.11 -1.62 9.67
CA THR A 46 10.68 -2.89 10.30
C THR A 46 11.82 -3.85 10.63
N GLY A 47 13.00 -3.66 10.02
CA GLY A 47 14.12 -4.60 10.10
C GLY A 47 13.92 -5.90 9.31
N PHE A 48 12.84 -6.01 8.52
CA PHE A 48 12.57 -7.17 7.68
C PHE A 48 13.01 -6.94 6.24
N ARG A 49 13.52 -7.99 5.58
CA ARG A 49 13.82 -7.97 4.14
C ARG A 49 12.70 -8.62 3.34
N VAL A 50 11.92 -7.79 2.66
CA VAL A 50 10.73 -8.20 1.90
C VAL A 50 11.07 -8.49 0.44
N THR A 51 10.47 -9.52 -0.14
CA THR A 51 10.54 -9.77 -1.58
C THR A 51 9.84 -8.67 -2.36
N THR A 52 10.36 -8.33 -3.54
CA THR A 52 9.76 -7.30 -4.41
C THR A 52 8.36 -7.67 -4.89
N LEU A 53 8.02 -8.96 -4.96
CA LEU A 53 6.67 -9.44 -5.16
C LEU A 53 6.08 -9.93 -3.84
N GLY A 54 4.83 -9.57 -3.56
CA GLY A 54 3.98 -10.17 -2.54
C GLY A 54 2.72 -10.79 -3.14
N LEU A 55 2.13 -11.76 -2.45
CA LEU A 55 0.86 -12.38 -2.85
C LEU A 55 -0.32 -11.59 -2.28
N GLY A 56 -1.14 -11.03 -3.17
CA GLY A 56 -2.37 -10.33 -2.80
C GLY A 56 -3.52 -11.27 -2.45
N GLY A 57 -4.24 -10.99 -1.37
CA GLY A 57 -5.36 -11.82 -0.88
C GLY A 57 -6.69 -11.66 -1.61
N GLN A 58 -6.77 -10.78 -2.62
CA GLN A 58 -7.94 -10.64 -3.51
C GLN A 58 -7.82 -11.59 -4.73
N ALA A 59 -8.42 -11.23 -5.88
CA ALA A 59 -8.54 -12.10 -7.06
C ALA A 59 -9.14 -13.47 -6.64
N SER A 60 -8.55 -14.60 -7.06
CA SER A 60 -9.10 -15.93 -6.75
C SER A 60 -9.05 -16.30 -5.27
N LEU A 61 -8.25 -15.63 -4.43
CA LEU A 61 -8.24 -15.89 -2.99
C LEU A 61 -9.49 -15.35 -2.28
N GLN A 62 -10.11 -14.30 -2.82
CA GLN A 62 -11.36 -13.72 -2.34
C GLN A 62 -12.55 -14.17 -3.20
N TRP A 63 -12.46 -13.90 -4.50
CA TRP A 63 -13.50 -14.13 -5.49
C TRP A 63 -13.23 -15.43 -6.24
N THR A 64 -13.22 -16.56 -5.53
CA THR A 64 -12.80 -17.86 -6.06
C THR A 64 -13.73 -18.36 -7.16
N PRO A 65 -13.27 -18.50 -8.42
CA PRO A 65 -14.05 -19.18 -9.44
C PRO A 65 -14.21 -20.67 -9.15
N GLU A 66 -15.29 -21.29 -9.64
CA GLU A 66 -15.66 -22.68 -9.30
C GLU A 66 -14.57 -23.71 -9.64
N ASP A 67 -13.78 -23.45 -10.68
CA ASP A 67 -12.71 -24.34 -11.18
C ASP A 67 -11.32 -23.99 -10.62
N VAL A 68 -11.23 -23.10 -9.63
CA VAL A 68 -9.97 -22.68 -9.02
C VAL A 68 -9.91 -23.09 -7.56
N ASP A 69 -8.83 -23.77 -7.16
CA ASP A 69 -8.44 -23.92 -5.75
C ASP A 69 -7.42 -22.83 -5.38
N PRO A 70 -7.73 -21.94 -4.40
CA PRO A 70 -6.79 -20.91 -3.95
C PRO A 70 -5.57 -21.43 -3.19
N VAL A 71 -5.66 -22.61 -2.55
CA VAL A 71 -4.58 -23.13 -1.69
C VAL A 71 -3.30 -23.41 -2.49
N PRO A 72 -3.34 -24.08 -3.67
CA PRO A 72 -2.18 -24.23 -4.55
C PRO A 72 -1.49 -22.93 -4.96
N ILE A 73 -2.24 -21.83 -5.10
CA ILE A 73 -1.65 -20.51 -5.41
C ILE A 73 -0.72 -20.06 -4.28
N ILE A 74 -1.19 -20.19 -3.04
CA ILE A 74 -0.42 -19.83 -1.83
C ILE A 74 0.81 -20.72 -1.71
N LEU A 75 0.64 -22.05 -1.79
CA LEU A 75 1.75 -23.02 -1.71
C LEU A 75 2.81 -22.78 -2.79
N LYS A 76 2.38 -22.45 -4.02
CA LYS A 76 3.30 -22.12 -5.11
C LYS A 76 4.08 -20.83 -4.81
N ALA A 77 3.45 -19.81 -4.23
CA ALA A 77 4.14 -18.58 -3.84
C ALA A 77 5.22 -18.84 -2.77
N PHE A 78 4.92 -19.65 -1.74
CA PHE A 78 5.91 -20.10 -0.74
C PHE A 78 7.08 -20.85 -1.39
N LYS A 79 6.77 -21.80 -2.28
CA LYS A 79 7.79 -22.57 -3.00
C LYS A 79 8.71 -21.69 -3.88
N MET A 80 8.20 -20.56 -4.35
CA MET A 80 8.96 -19.57 -5.12
C MET A 80 9.78 -18.61 -4.23
N GLY A 81 9.71 -18.73 -2.91
CA GLY A 81 10.44 -17.89 -1.96
C GLY A 81 9.84 -16.50 -1.74
N ILE A 82 8.60 -16.26 -2.22
CA ILE A 82 7.85 -15.03 -1.91
C ILE A 82 7.60 -15.00 -0.40
N ASN A 83 7.88 -13.85 0.24
CA ASN A 83 7.79 -13.74 1.69
C ASN A 83 6.89 -12.61 2.19
N TYR A 84 6.04 -12.04 1.33
CA TYR A 84 4.99 -11.11 1.73
C TYR A 84 3.62 -11.64 1.32
N PHE A 85 2.71 -11.76 2.28
CA PHE A 85 1.38 -12.31 2.11
C PHE A 85 0.34 -11.36 2.68
N ASP A 86 -0.62 -10.99 1.84
CA ASP A 86 -1.65 -10.02 2.16
C ASP A 86 -3.04 -10.67 2.22
N THR A 87 -3.84 -10.31 3.20
CA THR A 87 -5.27 -10.67 3.31
C THR A 87 -6.05 -9.58 4.05
N SER A 88 -7.33 -9.78 4.34
CA SER A 88 -8.18 -8.79 5.01
C SER A 88 -9.46 -9.41 5.57
N ASN A 89 -10.03 -8.81 6.62
CA ASN A 89 -11.38 -9.11 7.13
C ASN A 89 -12.52 -8.75 6.14
N VAL A 90 -12.19 -8.19 4.97
CA VAL A 90 -13.13 -7.90 3.89
C VAL A 90 -12.87 -8.72 2.62
N TYR A 91 -11.97 -9.73 2.69
CA TYR A 91 -11.59 -10.59 1.56
C TYR A 91 -12.19 -12.01 1.63
N ASP A 92 -13.30 -12.16 2.31
CA ASP A 92 -14.13 -13.37 2.41
C ASP A 92 -13.31 -14.62 2.76
N GLY A 93 -13.26 -15.61 1.86
CA GLY A 93 -12.55 -16.87 2.08
C GLY A 93 -11.03 -16.75 2.18
N SER A 94 -10.44 -15.58 1.85
CA SER A 94 -9.00 -15.39 1.74
C SER A 94 -8.23 -15.83 2.99
N GLN A 95 -8.66 -15.39 4.18
CA GLN A 95 -7.99 -15.75 5.44
C GLN A 95 -8.09 -17.26 5.74
N ARG A 96 -9.25 -17.86 5.46
CA ARG A 96 -9.44 -19.32 5.60
C ARG A 96 -8.59 -20.11 4.61
N ASN A 97 -8.39 -19.59 3.40
CA ASN A 97 -7.50 -20.19 2.40
C ASN A 97 -6.04 -20.15 2.85
N TYR A 98 -5.59 -19.04 3.45
CA TYR A 98 -4.29 -19.00 4.14
C TYR A 98 -4.21 -20.01 5.27
N GLY A 99 -5.25 -20.13 6.11
CA GLY A 99 -5.25 -21.11 7.20
C GLY A 99 -5.18 -22.58 6.74
N LYS A 100 -5.76 -22.91 5.59
CA LYS A 100 -5.58 -24.23 4.96
C LYS A 100 -4.13 -24.43 4.49
N ALA A 101 -3.54 -23.43 3.84
CA ALA A 101 -2.17 -23.49 3.36
C ALA A 101 -1.15 -23.56 4.51
N PHE A 102 -1.36 -22.78 5.58
CA PHE A 102 -0.47 -22.75 6.75
C PHE A 102 -0.39 -24.08 7.47
N ARG A 103 -1.48 -24.84 7.54
CA ARG A 103 -1.45 -26.22 8.06
C ARG A 103 -0.61 -27.16 7.21
N GLN A 104 -0.62 -27.00 5.89
CA GLN A 104 0.22 -27.81 4.99
C GLN A 104 1.69 -27.40 5.01
N LEU A 105 1.98 -26.15 5.39
CA LEU A 105 3.32 -25.58 5.51
C LEU A 105 3.86 -25.63 6.95
N ASN A 106 3.11 -26.24 7.88
CA ASN A 106 3.41 -26.29 9.30
C ASN A 106 3.66 -24.91 9.96
N LEU A 107 2.86 -23.90 9.62
CA LEU A 107 3.02 -22.52 10.12
C LEU A 107 2.09 -22.16 11.29
N VAL A 108 1.35 -23.14 11.82
CA VAL A 108 0.43 -22.95 12.95
C VAL A 108 1.18 -23.22 14.26
N PRO A 109 1.37 -22.21 15.13
CA PRO A 109 2.02 -22.40 16.41
C PRO A 109 1.31 -23.45 17.27
N GLY A 110 2.08 -24.25 18.01
CA GLY A 110 1.57 -25.28 18.91
C GLY A 110 1.26 -26.63 18.25
N GLU A 111 1.25 -26.72 16.92
CA GLU A 111 1.14 -28.00 16.20
C GLU A 111 2.48 -28.79 16.25
N PRO A 112 2.47 -30.14 16.25
CA PRO A 112 3.67 -30.96 16.44
C PRO A 112 4.83 -30.68 15.47
N ASP A 113 4.51 -30.32 14.23
CA ASP A 113 5.51 -30.08 13.16
C ASP A 113 5.77 -28.59 12.91
N TYR A 114 5.34 -27.70 13.81
CA TYR A 114 5.43 -26.25 13.64
C TYR A 114 6.86 -25.78 13.29
N ASP A 115 6.99 -25.15 12.12
CA ASP A 115 8.22 -24.57 11.61
C ASP A 115 8.28 -23.07 11.97
N SER A 116 8.89 -22.78 13.13
CA SER A 116 9.08 -21.40 13.61
C SER A 116 9.95 -20.58 12.67
N ASP A 117 11.02 -21.17 12.13
CA ASP A 117 11.97 -20.47 11.28
C ASP A 117 11.31 -20.04 9.96
N LEU A 118 10.50 -20.93 9.36
CA LEU A 118 9.72 -20.59 8.18
C LEU A 118 8.65 -19.54 8.50
N ARG A 119 7.97 -19.63 9.64
CA ARG A 119 6.98 -18.61 10.07
C ARG A 119 7.63 -17.25 10.27
N GLU A 120 8.82 -17.17 10.84
CA GLU A 120 9.58 -15.93 11.02
C GLU A 120 10.13 -15.38 9.70
N SER A 121 10.40 -16.25 8.73
CA SER A 121 10.92 -15.85 7.41
C SER A 121 9.91 -15.12 6.51
N ILE A 122 8.62 -15.12 6.88
CA ILE A 122 7.52 -14.51 6.12
C ILE A 122 6.88 -13.32 6.84
N TRP A 123 6.30 -12.44 6.04
CA TRP A 123 5.52 -11.29 6.46
C TRP A 123 4.05 -11.49 6.12
N LEU A 124 3.22 -11.68 7.15
CA LEU A 124 1.77 -11.81 7.01
C LEU A 124 1.07 -10.51 7.42
N THR A 125 0.30 -9.94 6.50
CA THR A 125 -0.49 -8.73 6.70
C THR A 125 -1.99 -9.02 6.61
N THR A 126 -2.75 -8.62 7.63
CA THR A 126 -4.21 -8.55 7.60
C THR A 126 -4.68 -7.10 7.69
N LYS A 127 -5.99 -6.87 7.59
CA LYS A 127 -6.57 -5.53 7.71
C LYS A 127 -7.90 -5.54 8.42
N THR A 128 -8.21 -4.43 9.08
CA THR A 128 -9.54 -4.12 9.62
C THR A 128 -10.11 -2.91 8.91
N GLY A 129 -11.40 -2.95 8.56
CA GLY A 129 -12.11 -1.80 8.04
C GLY A 129 -12.87 -1.00 9.11
N ILE A 130 -12.67 -1.32 10.39
CA ILE A 130 -13.31 -0.64 11.52
C ILE A 130 -12.36 0.41 12.09
N ARG A 131 -12.86 1.63 12.33
CA ARG A 131 -12.09 2.77 12.85
C ARG A 131 -12.04 2.81 14.38
N TRP A 132 -12.96 2.09 15.02
CA TRP A 132 -13.13 2.02 16.46
C TRP A 132 -12.52 0.75 17.04
N ALA A 133 -11.99 0.84 18.26
CA ALA A 133 -11.34 -0.28 18.92
C ALA A 133 -12.30 -1.41 19.31
N LYS A 134 -13.45 -1.04 19.91
CA LYS A 134 -14.49 -1.95 20.41
C LYS A 134 -15.84 -1.62 19.81
N GLY A 135 -16.81 -2.48 20.09
CA GLY A 135 -18.20 -2.34 19.72
C GLY A 135 -18.97 -1.15 20.31
N GLY A 136 -20.20 -0.96 19.85
CA GLY A 136 -21.10 0.09 20.36
C GLY A 136 -20.67 1.51 20.00
N TYR A 137 -19.86 1.66 18.95
CA TYR A 137 -19.38 2.96 18.48
C TYR A 137 -20.50 3.78 17.81
N PRO A 138 -20.46 5.12 17.92
CA PRO A 138 -21.46 5.97 17.29
C PRO A 138 -21.31 5.97 15.77
N GLU A 139 -22.43 6.13 15.06
CA GLU A 139 -22.40 6.54 13.67
C GLU A 139 -21.94 8.00 13.57
N MET A 140 -21.01 8.26 12.66
CA MET A 140 -20.46 9.59 12.44
C MET A 140 -20.38 9.87 10.95
N GLU A 141 -20.80 11.07 10.56
CA GLU A 141 -20.63 11.54 9.19
C GLU A 141 -19.16 11.51 8.77
N GLY A 142 -18.87 11.06 7.55
CA GLY A 142 -17.51 10.93 7.03
C GLY A 142 -16.72 9.72 7.55
N VAL A 143 -17.25 8.93 8.49
CA VAL A 143 -16.54 7.78 9.09
C VAL A 143 -17.07 6.45 8.57
N GLY A 144 -16.36 5.84 7.63
CA GLY A 144 -16.68 4.51 7.11
C GLY A 144 -16.19 3.38 8.03
N ASN A 145 -17.08 2.48 8.42
CA ASN A 145 -16.75 1.23 9.10
C ASN A 145 -17.29 0.05 8.28
N PHE A 146 -16.42 -0.91 7.94
CA PHE A 146 -16.85 -2.06 7.15
C PHE A 146 -16.00 -3.29 7.46
N THR A 147 -16.66 -4.44 7.59
CA THR A 147 -16.03 -5.73 7.79
C THR A 147 -17.02 -6.81 7.36
N GLN A 148 -16.55 -8.02 7.02
CA GLN A 148 -17.46 -9.14 6.80
C GLN A 148 -17.97 -9.68 8.14
N GLY A 149 -19.11 -10.37 8.17
CA GLY A 149 -19.66 -10.94 9.41
C GLY A 149 -20.21 -9.91 10.40
N ASP A 150 -20.32 -10.30 11.68
CA ASP A 150 -20.74 -9.36 12.73
C ASP A 150 -19.65 -8.30 12.96
N HIS A 151 -20.09 -7.06 12.88
CA HIS A 151 -19.35 -5.81 12.75
C HIS A 151 -19.33 -5.05 14.09
N GLY A 152 -20.09 -5.54 15.07
CA GLY A 152 -20.40 -4.85 16.30
C GLY A 152 -19.35 -4.94 17.41
N GLU A 153 -18.19 -5.56 17.20
CA GLU A 153 -17.19 -5.76 18.26
C GLU A 153 -15.88 -4.96 18.07
N GLY A 154 -15.75 -4.20 16.97
CA GLY A 154 -14.61 -3.30 16.76
C GLY A 154 -13.36 -3.95 16.12
N ALA A 155 -12.33 -3.14 15.93
CA ALA A 155 -11.07 -3.54 15.30
C ALA A 155 -10.33 -4.67 16.05
N VAL A 156 -10.49 -4.76 17.37
CA VAL A 156 -9.88 -5.84 18.17
C VAL A 156 -10.50 -7.19 17.85
N ALA A 157 -11.82 -7.25 17.66
CA ALA A 157 -12.48 -8.48 17.24
C ALA A 157 -12.06 -8.90 15.82
N ASP A 158 -11.88 -7.94 14.90
CA ASP A 158 -11.34 -8.17 13.57
C ASP A 158 -9.91 -8.79 13.61
N LEU A 159 -9.07 -8.34 14.54
CA LEU A 159 -7.75 -8.93 14.77
C LEU A 159 -7.86 -10.38 15.27
N LYS A 160 -8.63 -10.62 16.34
CA LYS A 160 -8.79 -11.96 16.92
C LYS A 160 -9.42 -12.95 15.93
N ARG A 161 -10.40 -12.50 15.17
CA ARG A 161 -11.00 -13.29 14.09
C ARG A 161 -10.01 -13.63 13.00
N SER A 162 -9.16 -12.69 12.59
CA SER A 162 -8.10 -12.95 11.61
C SER A 162 -7.20 -14.10 12.07
N LEU A 163 -6.79 -14.09 13.34
CA LEU A 163 -5.94 -15.14 13.92
C LEU A 163 -6.67 -16.48 14.00
N SER A 164 -7.92 -16.45 14.46
CA SER A 164 -8.78 -17.63 14.50
C SER A 164 -8.95 -18.27 13.11
N GLN A 165 -9.14 -17.49 12.05
CA GLN A 165 -9.30 -18.05 10.69
C GLN A 165 -7.98 -18.55 10.08
N MET A 166 -6.86 -17.89 10.35
CA MET A 166 -5.56 -18.23 9.74
C MET A 166 -4.80 -19.30 10.53
N PHE A 167 -4.96 -19.37 11.85
CA PHE A 167 -4.19 -20.27 12.70
C PHE A 167 -5.08 -21.20 13.53
N GLY A 168 -6.30 -20.78 13.86
CA GLY A 168 -7.18 -21.49 14.78
C GLY A 168 -8.39 -22.17 14.13
N ASP A 169 -9.49 -22.25 14.87
CA ASP A 169 -10.69 -23.01 14.49
C ASP A 169 -11.69 -22.24 13.62
N GLY A 170 -11.45 -20.94 13.40
CA GLY A 170 -12.36 -20.05 12.67
C GLY A 170 -13.53 -19.52 13.50
N ASN A 171 -13.69 -19.94 14.76
CA ASN A 171 -14.81 -19.61 15.65
C ASN A 171 -14.40 -18.79 16.89
N GLY A 172 -13.20 -18.20 16.87
CA GLY A 172 -12.70 -17.29 17.89
C GLY A 172 -11.48 -17.82 18.64
N ASN A 173 -11.18 -19.13 18.54
CA ASN A 173 -10.01 -19.71 19.18
C ASN A 173 -8.80 -19.64 18.24
N TYR A 174 -7.63 -19.30 18.79
CA TYR A 174 -6.34 -19.35 18.10
C TYR A 174 -5.27 -19.84 19.10
N PRO A 175 -4.20 -20.51 18.63
CA PRO A 175 -3.17 -21.03 19.52
C PRO A 175 -2.30 -19.92 20.11
N GLU A 176 -1.73 -20.18 21.29
CA GLU A 176 -0.68 -19.34 21.87
C GLU A 176 0.48 -19.20 20.88
N GLY A 177 1.03 -18.00 20.75
CA GLY A 177 2.08 -17.68 19.78
C GLY A 177 1.56 -17.33 18.39
N ALA A 178 0.25 -17.38 18.12
CA ALA A 178 -0.32 -16.85 16.87
C ALA A 178 -0.16 -15.31 16.80
N TYR A 179 0.31 -14.82 15.66
CA TYR A 179 0.45 -13.38 15.40
C TYR A 179 0.36 -13.05 13.91
N VAL A 180 0.05 -11.80 13.62
CA VAL A 180 0.29 -11.19 12.29
C VAL A 180 1.49 -10.27 12.34
N ASN A 181 2.29 -10.23 11.27
CA ASN A 181 3.40 -9.30 11.21
C ASN A 181 2.87 -7.86 11.14
N MET A 182 1.79 -7.63 10.39
CA MET A 182 1.18 -6.32 10.32
C MET A 182 -0.34 -6.38 10.26
N ILE A 183 -0.99 -5.42 10.91
CA ILE A 183 -2.39 -5.08 10.66
C ILE A 183 -2.48 -3.69 10.05
N LEU A 184 -3.27 -3.57 8.98
CA LEU A 184 -3.57 -2.28 8.35
C LEU A 184 -4.98 -1.82 8.69
N VAL A 185 -5.14 -0.52 8.93
CA VAL A 185 -6.46 0.12 8.85
C VAL A 185 -6.84 0.26 7.36
N HIS A 186 -8.03 -0.23 6.97
CA HIS A 186 -8.45 -0.41 5.59
C HIS A 186 -9.77 0.28 5.24
N SER A 187 -9.90 0.90 4.07
CA SER A 187 -8.92 1.79 3.46
C SER A 187 -9.26 3.19 3.91
N LEU A 188 -8.25 4.01 4.22
CA LEU A 188 -8.45 5.38 4.65
C LEU A 188 -8.96 6.24 3.48
N ASN A 189 -10.11 6.89 3.69
CA ASN A 189 -10.81 7.65 2.64
C ASN A 189 -11.02 9.12 2.99
N ALA A 190 -11.12 9.45 4.27
CA ALA A 190 -11.52 10.78 4.74
C ALA A 190 -10.72 11.22 5.98
N PHE A 191 -10.76 12.51 6.28
CA PHE A 191 -10.05 13.09 7.43
C PHE A 191 -10.72 12.72 8.76
N GLU A 192 -12.05 12.64 8.76
CA GLU A 192 -12.87 12.22 9.91
C GLU A 192 -12.52 10.79 10.37
N GLU A 193 -12.12 9.92 9.43
CA GLU A 193 -11.60 8.60 9.76
C GLU A 193 -10.25 8.70 10.51
N VAL A 194 -9.36 9.61 10.12
CA VAL A 194 -8.09 9.88 10.84
C VAL A 194 -8.40 10.38 12.25
N ASP A 195 -9.33 11.32 12.39
CA ASP A 195 -9.78 11.83 13.69
C ASP A 195 -10.22 10.72 14.63
N VAL A 196 -11.07 9.81 14.16
CA VAL A 196 -11.53 8.67 14.96
C VAL A 196 -10.37 7.74 15.32
N LEU A 197 -9.51 7.39 14.37
CA LEU A 197 -8.41 6.44 14.58
C LEU A 197 -7.43 6.87 15.68
N TYR A 198 -7.22 8.18 15.83
CA TYR A 198 -6.33 8.76 16.84
C TYR A 198 -6.99 9.07 18.19
N ARG A 199 -8.32 8.89 18.34
CA ARG A 199 -8.97 9.00 19.66
C ARG A 199 -8.38 7.96 20.62
N GLY A 200 -8.05 8.37 21.84
CA GLY A 200 -7.34 7.51 22.80
C GLY A 200 -5.81 7.56 22.67
N LEU A 201 -5.27 8.10 21.57
CA LEU A 201 -3.84 8.45 21.45
C LEU A 201 -3.59 9.93 21.76
N ASP A 202 -4.45 10.80 21.23
CA ASP A 202 -4.37 12.25 21.45
C ASP A 202 -5.03 12.68 22.76
N THR A 203 -6.00 11.88 23.20
CA THR A 203 -6.67 12.00 24.49
C THR A 203 -6.42 10.72 25.27
N PRO A 204 -6.20 10.74 26.59
CA PRO A 204 -6.16 9.51 27.38
C PRO A 204 -7.45 8.69 27.15
N PRO A 205 -7.36 7.36 26.92
CA PRO A 205 -8.55 6.56 26.72
C PRO A 205 -9.33 6.42 28.03
N GLU A 206 -10.62 6.74 28.00
CA GLU A 206 -11.54 6.44 29.09
C GLU A 206 -12.23 5.09 28.80
N PRO A 207 -12.11 4.08 29.68
CA PRO A 207 -12.61 2.72 29.41
C PRO A 207 -14.11 2.66 29.10
N GLU A 208 -14.90 3.59 29.63
CA GLU A 208 -16.36 3.69 29.41
C GLU A 208 -16.70 4.30 28.04
N GLU A 209 -15.80 5.08 27.45
CA GLU A 209 -15.99 5.70 26.15
C GLU A 209 -15.46 4.82 25.00
N ASN A 210 -15.80 5.21 23.77
CA ASN A 210 -15.23 4.60 22.57
C ASN A 210 -13.99 5.37 22.11
N PHE A 211 -12.98 4.63 21.69
CA PHE A 211 -11.69 5.15 21.23
C PHE A 211 -11.27 4.49 19.91
N GLY A 212 -10.30 5.11 19.24
CA GLY A 212 -9.84 4.72 17.93
C GLY A 212 -9.13 3.38 17.94
N ALA A 213 -9.11 2.72 16.78
CA ALA A 213 -8.46 1.42 16.63
C ALA A 213 -6.95 1.45 16.97
N LEU A 214 -6.24 2.56 16.70
CA LEU A 214 -4.78 2.60 16.84
C LEU A 214 -4.31 2.39 18.30
N VAL A 215 -4.99 2.98 19.28
CA VAL A 215 -4.57 2.82 20.70
C VAL A 215 -4.74 1.38 21.18
N ALA A 216 -5.80 0.69 20.74
CA ALA A 216 -6.02 -0.72 21.09
C ALA A 216 -5.07 -1.65 20.34
N LEU A 217 -4.84 -1.41 19.04
CA LEU A 217 -3.86 -2.19 18.28
C LEU A 217 -2.45 -2.03 18.83
N ARG A 218 -2.11 -0.85 19.39
CA ARG A 218 -0.85 -0.62 20.10
C ARG A 218 -0.72 -1.53 21.33
N ASP A 219 -1.78 -1.75 22.09
CA ASP A 219 -1.78 -2.70 23.22
C ASP A 219 -1.39 -4.11 22.77
N PHE A 220 -1.98 -4.59 21.67
CA PHE A 220 -1.67 -5.92 21.09
C PHE A 220 -0.30 -6.00 20.40
N ARG A 221 0.31 -4.86 20.07
CA ARG A 221 1.70 -4.79 19.59
C ARG A 221 2.67 -4.86 20.77
N ASP A 222 2.40 -4.06 21.78
CA ASP A 222 3.33 -3.79 22.88
C ASP A 222 3.15 -4.78 24.04
N GLY A 223 2.11 -5.62 24.01
CA GLY A 223 1.77 -6.54 25.10
C GLY A 223 1.40 -5.75 26.36
N THR A 224 0.63 -4.68 26.18
CA THR A 224 0.12 -3.81 27.25
C THR A 224 -1.40 -3.87 27.30
N ASN A 225 -1.99 -3.26 28.33
CA ASN A 225 -3.44 -3.18 28.52
C ASN A 225 -3.90 -1.76 28.89
N ILE A 226 -3.37 -0.73 28.20
CA ILE A 226 -3.68 0.67 28.47
C ILE A 226 -5.17 0.96 28.25
N THR A 227 -5.77 0.29 27.27
CA THR A 227 -7.18 0.45 26.88
C THR A 227 -8.15 -0.44 27.67
N GLY A 228 -7.65 -1.42 28.44
CA GLY A 228 -8.47 -2.45 29.07
C GLY A 228 -8.89 -3.60 28.13
N MET A 229 -8.56 -3.54 26.84
CA MET A 229 -8.99 -4.54 25.84
C MET A 229 -8.05 -5.75 25.68
N ASN A 230 -6.88 -5.74 26.32
CA ASN A 230 -5.87 -6.78 26.26
C ASN A 230 -5.48 -7.28 27.67
N PRO A 231 -6.43 -7.82 28.46
CA PRO A 231 -6.20 -8.18 29.86
C PRO A 231 -5.08 -9.21 30.07
N GLU A 232 -4.86 -10.08 29.08
CA GLU A 232 -3.82 -11.11 29.11
C GLU A 232 -2.46 -10.61 28.55
N ASN A 233 -2.35 -9.34 28.19
CA ASN A 233 -1.13 -8.73 27.62
C ASN A 233 -0.61 -9.48 26.39
N GLU A 234 -1.53 -9.95 25.54
CA GLU A 234 -1.22 -10.71 24.32
C GLU A 234 -0.38 -9.85 23.35
N ARG A 235 0.54 -10.49 22.61
CA ARG A 235 1.35 -9.87 21.54
C ARG A 235 0.95 -10.40 20.17
N LEU A 236 -0.23 -9.99 19.72
CA LEU A 236 -0.89 -10.53 18.53
C LEU A 236 -0.47 -9.85 17.22
N VAL A 237 0.17 -8.69 17.31
CA VAL A 237 0.59 -7.86 16.16
C VAL A 237 2.06 -7.47 16.35
N ARG A 238 2.85 -7.40 15.27
CA ARG A 238 4.22 -6.84 15.35
C ARG A 238 4.29 -5.39 14.88
N HIS A 239 3.51 -5.04 13.87
CA HIS A 239 3.51 -3.74 13.23
C HIS A 239 2.08 -3.25 12.93
N ILE A 240 1.89 -1.94 12.97
CA ILE A 240 0.61 -1.30 12.64
C ILE A 240 0.84 -0.41 11.43
N GLY A 241 -0.12 -0.38 10.52
CA GLY A 241 -0.06 0.51 9.38
C GLY A 241 -1.45 0.90 8.90
N PHE A 242 -1.50 1.48 7.71
CA PHE A 242 -2.75 1.81 7.05
C PHE A 242 -2.67 1.52 5.56
N SER A 243 -3.83 1.54 4.91
CA SER A 243 -3.93 1.39 3.47
C SER A 243 -4.85 2.44 2.90
N GLY A 244 -4.64 2.86 1.65
CA GLY A 244 -5.52 3.81 1.00
C GLY A 244 -5.46 3.73 -0.52
N HIS A 245 -6.63 3.89 -1.12
CA HIS A 245 -6.80 3.96 -2.57
C HIS A 245 -7.13 5.37 -3.05
N LEU A 246 -7.78 6.18 -2.20
CA LEU A 246 -8.62 7.29 -2.64
C LEU A 246 -7.97 8.66 -2.45
N ASN A 247 -7.58 8.96 -1.21
CA ASN A 247 -7.37 10.33 -0.74
C ASN A 247 -5.95 10.54 -0.20
N SER A 248 -5.05 11.00 -1.08
CA SER A 248 -3.67 11.37 -0.71
C SER A 248 -3.60 12.35 0.48
N PRO A 249 -4.36 13.47 0.50
CA PRO A 249 -4.39 14.39 1.63
C PRO A 249 -4.70 13.74 2.99
N ALA A 250 -5.75 12.90 3.08
CA ALA A 250 -6.09 12.22 4.33
C ALA A 250 -4.98 11.25 4.78
N MET A 251 -4.34 10.54 3.84
CA MET A 251 -3.21 9.68 4.15
C MET A 251 -1.95 10.46 4.58
N ILE A 252 -1.73 11.66 4.05
CA ILE A 252 -0.66 12.53 4.53
C ILE A 252 -0.94 12.92 5.98
N GLU A 253 -2.17 13.31 6.32
CA GLU A 253 -2.53 13.65 7.69
C GLU A 253 -2.35 12.47 8.65
N MET A 254 -2.76 11.27 8.25
CA MET A 254 -2.52 10.03 9.00
C MET A 254 -1.05 9.85 9.39
N ILE A 255 -0.12 10.13 8.46
CA ILE A 255 1.33 10.07 8.72
C ILE A 255 1.78 11.25 9.58
N GLN A 256 1.32 12.46 9.26
CA GLN A 256 1.69 13.68 9.95
C GLN A 256 1.26 13.67 11.42
N ARG A 257 0.18 13.00 11.78
CA ARG A 257 -0.34 12.91 13.16
C ARG A 257 0.38 11.86 14.01
N ASP A 258 1.16 10.95 13.41
CA ASP A 258 1.87 9.92 14.15
C ASP A 258 3.08 10.48 14.92
N ARG A 259 2.81 10.98 16.13
CA ARG A 259 3.80 11.48 17.10
C ARG A 259 4.48 10.35 17.88
N TYR A 260 3.82 9.19 17.97
CA TYR A 260 4.27 8.06 18.78
C TYR A 260 5.06 7.01 17.99
N GLY A 261 5.20 7.17 16.67
CA GLY A 261 5.87 6.20 15.80
C GLY A 261 5.12 4.86 15.76
N ILE A 262 3.79 4.91 15.76
CA ILE A 262 2.94 3.70 15.72
C ILE A 262 2.96 3.07 14.34
N LEU A 263 3.04 3.89 13.28
CA LEU A 263 2.94 3.44 11.91
C LEU A 263 4.27 2.87 11.43
N SER A 264 4.23 1.66 10.87
CA SER A 264 5.39 0.99 10.27
C SER A 264 5.19 0.70 8.78
N GLY A 265 3.98 0.80 8.24
CA GLY A 265 3.71 0.46 6.84
C GLY A 265 2.52 1.19 6.22
N MET A 266 2.59 1.34 4.91
CA MET A 266 1.53 1.94 4.08
C MET A 266 1.31 1.09 2.83
N LEU A 267 0.08 0.62 2.62
CA LEU A 267 -0.34 -0.01 1.37
C LEU A 267 -1.06 1.03 0.50
N VAL A 268 -0.54 1.31 -0.70
CA VAL A 268 -1.02 2.41 -1.56
C VAL A 268 -1.23 1.96 -3.00
N ALA A 269 -2.25 2.51 -3.65
CA ALA A 269 -2.47 2.29 -5.07
C ALA A 269 -1.37 2.98 -5.89
N ILE A 270 -0.77 2.27 -6.84
CA ILE A 270 0.18 2.86 -7.79
C ILE A 270 0.25 2.04 -9.07
N ASN A 271 0.11 2.72 -10.20
CA ASN A 271 0.27 2.20 -11.55
C ASN A 271 0.50 3.39 -12.51
N PRO A 272 0.80 3.17 -13.80
CA PRO A 272 1.08 4.26 -14.75
C PRO A 272 -0.01 5.33 -14.88
N ASN A 273 -1.28 5.01 -14.62
CA ASN A 273 -2.36 6.00 -14.72
C ASN A 273 -2.55 6.85 -13.45
N ASP A 274 -1.72 6.69 -12.41
CA ASP A 274 -1.80 7.45 -11.15
C ASP A 274 -1.81 8.98 -11.35
N LYS A 275 -1.00 9.53 -12.28
CA LYS A 275 -0.95 10.98 -12.57
C LYS A 275 -2.18 11.56 -13.25
N ARG A 276 -3.10 10.71 -13.71
CA ARG A 276 -4.40 11.13 -14.27
C ARG A 276 -5.43 11.42 -13.17
N TYR A 277 -5.06 11.25 -11.91
CA TYR A 277 -5.90 11.40 -10.73
C TYR A 277 -5.17 12.26 -9.68
N LEU A 278 -5.77 12.43 -8.50
CA LEU A 278 -5.04 12.95 -7.34
C LEU A 278 -4.00 11.91 -6.91
N ASN A 279 -2.84 12.02 -7.54
CA ASN A 279 -1.83 10.99 -7.56
C ASN A 279 -1.19 10.75 -6.19
N HIS A 280 -0.74 9.53 -5.96
CA HIS A 280 -0.03 9.16 -4.75
C HIS A 280 1.48 9.35 -4.89
N GLN A 281 2.02 9.20 -6.11
CA GLN A 281 3.46 9.22 -6.38
C GLN A 281 4.18 10.53 -6.01
N TYR A 282 3.50 11.67 -6.15
CA TYR A 282 4.07 12.98 -5.82
C TYR A 282 3.48 13.60 -4.55
N ASN A 283 2.54 12.90 -3.90
CA ASN A 283 1.91 13.36 -2.67
C ASN A 283 2.27 12.44 -1.49
N VAL A 284 1.46 11.43 -1.19
CA VAL A 284 1.63 10.63 0.04
C VAL A 284 2.89 9.75 0.04
N ILE A 285 3.31 9.20 -1.11
CA ILE A 285 4.46 8.27 -1.19
C ILE A 285 5.76 8.92 -0.69
N PRO A 286 6.13 10.15 -1.14
CA PRO A 286 7.27 10.87 -0.60
C PRO A 286 7.23 11.08 0.93
N VAL A 287 6.05 11.36 1.49
CA VAL A 287 5.86 11.57 2.94
C VAL A 287 6.08 10.28 3.72
N ALA A 288 5.50 9.17 3.25
CA ALA A 288 5.69 7.84 3.84
C ALA A 288 7.16 7.40 3.77
N ARG A 289 7.83 7.68 2.64
CA ARG A 289 9.25 7.37 2.45
C ARG A 289 10.11 8.18 3.42
N ALA A 290 9.83 9.46 3.59
CA ALA A 290 10.57 10.33 4.51
C ALA A 290 10.39 9.91 5.99
N ARG A 291 9.27 9.26 6.34
CA ARG A 291 9.07 8.60 7.65
C ARG A 291 9.64 7.17 7.73
N ASN A 292 10.32 6.69 6.69
CA ASN A 292 10.85 5.33 6.59
C ASN A 292 9.79 4.24 6.82
N LEU A 293 8.57 4.43 6.31
CA LEU A 293 7.53 3.39 6.37
C LEU A 293 7.79 2.30 5.33
N GLY A 294 7.38 1.07 5.64
CA GLY A 294 7.29 -0.01 4.67
C GLY A 294 6.17 0.25 3.66
N ILE A 295 6.51 0.77 2.48
CA ILE A 295 5.53 1.07 1.42
C ILE A 295 5.30 -0.12 0.49
N ILE A 296 4.03 -0.53 0.36
CA ILE A 296 3.56 -1.62 -0.47
C ILE A 296 2.71 -1.05 -1.61
N ALA A 297 3.01 -1.45 -2.85
CA ALA A 297 2.20 -1.12 -4.01
C ALA A 297 1.03 -2.10 -4.17
N MET A 298 -0.15 -1.59 -4.48
CA MET A 298 -1.30 -2.36 -4.97
C MET A 298 -1.90 -1.72 -6.21
N LYS A 299 -2.90 -2.39 -6.78
CA LYS A 299 -3.61 -1.94 -7.99
C LYS A 299 -2.67 -1.72 -9.18
N VAL A 300 -1.58 -2.50 -9.23
CA VAL A 300 -0.61 -2.57 -10.34
C VAL A 300 -1.33 -2.74 -11.69
N PHE A 301 -2.34 -3.61 -11.73
CA PHE A 301 -3.17 -3.84 -12.91
C PHE A 301 -4.57 -3.21 -12.82
N ALA A 302 -4.73 -2.18 -11.97
CA ALA A 302 -5.99 -1.46 -11.76
C ALA A 302 -7.19 -2.37 -11.49
N ASP A 303 -7.05 -3.30 -10.54
CA ASP A 303 -8.10 -4.29 -10.22
C ASP A 303 -8.51 -5.17 -11.40
N GLY A 304 -7.64 -5.35 -12.40
CA GLY A 304 -7.92 -6.08 -13.65
C GLY A 304 -8.37 -5.19 -14.81
N ALA A 305 -8.64 -3.90 -14.57
CA ALA A 305 -9.12 -2.96 -15.59
C ALA A 305 -8.07 -2.61 -16.65
N MET A 306 -6.79 -2.85 -16.37
CA MET A 306 -5.73 -2.78 -17.38
C MET A 306 -5.91 -3.86 -18.47
N TYR A 307 -6.64 -4.93 -18.19
CA TYR A 307 -6.85 -6.03 -19.12
C TYR A 307 -8.34 -6.15 -19.50
N THR A 308 -8.94 -7.31 -19.28
CA THR A 308 -10.27 -7.65 -19.79
C THR A 308 -11.41 -7.08 -18.95
N LYS A 309 -11.15 -6.72 -17.69
CA LYS A 309 -12.20 -6.28 -16.77
C LYS A 309 -12.62 -4.83 -17.03
N GLU A 310 -13.87 -4.51 -16.73
CA GLU A 310 -14.36 -3.14 -16.63
C GLU A 310 -13.70 -2.35 -15.49
N ALA A 311 -13.61 -1.03 -15.65
CA ALA A 311 -13.09 -0.11 -14.64
C ALA A 311 -14.10 0.13 -13.50
N ARG A 312 -14.33 -0.91 -12.70
CA ARG A 312 -15.16 -0.89 -11.48
C ARG A 312 -14.65 -1.91 -10.47
N TRP A 313 -15.07 -1.80 -9.21
CA TRP A 313 -14.76 -2.80 -8.18
C TRP A 313 -15.21 -4.20 -8.59
N SER A 314 -14.37 -5.21 -8.31
CA SER A 314 -14.77 -6.61 -8.41
C SER A 314 -15.86 -6.94 -7.39
N ARG A 315 -16.87 -7.69 -7.82
CA ARG A 315 -18.05 -8.06 -7.02
C ARG A 315 -18.37 -9.54 -7.07
N SER A 316 -17.70 -10.31 -7.94
CA SER A 316 -17.96 -11.72 -8.14
C SER A 316 -16.74 -12.45 -8.73
N PRO A 317 -16.71 -13.79 -8.69
CA PRO A 317 -15.68 -14.57 -9.38
C PRO A 317 -15.56 -14.32 -10.88
N ALA A 318 -16.62 -13.88 -11.55
CA ALA A 318 -16.58 -13.55 -12.98
C ALA A 318 -15.69 -12.34 -13.30
N ASP A 319 -15.38 -11.50 -12.31
CA ASP A 319 -14.48 -10.36 -12.46
C ASP A 319 -13.00 -10.74 -12.37
N VAL A 320 -12.67 -11.99 -12.01
CA VAL A 320 -11.29 -12.43 -11.87
C VAL A 320 -10.63 -12.60 -13.23
N VAL A 321 -9.64 -11.74 -13.49
CA VAL A 321 -8.77 -11.86 -14.66
C VAL A 321 -7.76 -12.99 -14.45
N ARG A 322 -7.74 -13.95 -15.38
CA ARG A 322 -6.96 -15.20 -15.26
C ARG A 322 -5.65 -15.22 -16.06
N THR A 323 -5.40 -14.19 -16.85
CA THR A 323 -4.15 -14.00 -17.60
C THR A 323 -3.52 -12.67 -17.22
N VAL A 324 -2.24 -12.49 -17.52
CA VAL A 324 -1.57 -11.18 -17.43
C VAL A 324 -0.79 -10.97 -18.71
N GLY A 325 -0.75 -9.72 -19.16
CA GLY A 325 -0.08 -9.33 -20.40
C GLY A 325 -0.93 -9.60 -21.65
N SER A 326 -0.73 -8.74 -22.63
CA SER A 326 -1.07 -8.93 -24.05
C SER A 326 0.07 -8.40 -24.91
N GLU A 327 -0.02 -8.56 -26.23
CA GLU A 327 0.94 -7.96 -27.17
C GLU A 327 0.95 -6.43 -27.02
N GLU A 328 -0.23 -5.82 -26.87
CA GLU A 328 -0.41 -4.37 -26.73
C GLU A 328 -0.09 -3.85 -25.33
N LEU A 329 -0.28 -4.67 -24.29
CA LEU A 329 -0.06 -4.28 -22.90
C LEU A 329 0.65 -5.40 -22.12
N PRO A 330 1.98 -5.50 -22.23
CA PRO A 330 2.76 -6.48 -21.48
C PRO A 330 2.65 -6.25 -19.96
N CYS A 331 2.62 -7.34 -19.18
CA CYS A 331 2.51 -7.22 -17.72
C CYS A 331 3.76 -6.63 -17.06
N LYS A 332 4.93 -6.91 -17.65
CA LYS A 332 6.23 -6.61 -17.05
C LYS A 332 6.44 -5.11 -16.80
N PRO A 333 6.28 -4.20 -17.78
CA PRO A 333 6.43 -2.77 -17.56
C PRO A 333 5.49 -2.21 -16.49
N LEU A 334 4.27 -2.74 -16.36
CA LEU A 334 3.32 -2.29 -15.32
C LEU A 334 3.80 -2.64 -13.91
N VAL A 335 4.34 -3.85 -13.72
CA VAL A 335 4.94 -4.29 -12.45
C VAL A 335 6.21 -3.48 -12.15
N GLU A 336 7.06 -3.29 -13.15
CA GLU A 336 8.30 -2.51 -13.01
C GLU A 336 8.02 -1.05 -12.68
N TYR A 337 7.02 -0.42 -13.30
CA TYR A 337 6.62 0.97 -12.99
C TYR A 337 6.26 1.13 -11.51
N ALA A 338 5.44 0.23 -10.98
CA ALA A 338 5.05 0.22 -9.57
C ALA A 338 6.28 0.06 -8.66
N LEU A 339 7.16 -0.91 -8.95
CA LEU A 339 8.34 -1.20 -8.12
C LEU A 339 9.48 -0.20 -8.24
N THR A 340 9.55 0.56 -9.32
CA THR A 340 10.54 1.63 -9.55
C THR A 340 10.01 3.00 -9.14
N THR A 341 8.74 3.09 -8.72
CA THR A 341 8.23 4.32 -8.11
C THR A 341 8.99 4.57 -6.81
N PRO A 342 9.66 5.73 -6.64
CA PRO A 342 10.57 5.93 -5.52
C PRO A 342 9.91 5.74 -4.16
N GLY A 343 10.43 4.79 -3.37
CA GLY A 343 9.94 4.46 -2.03
C GLY A 343 9.15 3.15 -1.95
N ILE A 344 8.70 2.57 -3.07
CA ILE A 344 8.02 1.26 -3.06
C ILE A 344 9.01 0.14 -2.72
N HIS A 345 8.67 -0.73 -1.77
CA HIS A 345 9.51 -1.85 -1.34
C HIS A 345 9.05 -3.19 -1.93
N THR A 346 7.74 -3.38 -2.03
CA THR A 346 7.13 -4.61 -2.57
C THR A 346 5.81 -4.27 -3.26
N ALA A 347 5.40 -5.09 -4.22
CA ALA A 347 4.11 -4.98 -4.90
C ALA A 347 3.27 -6.22 -4.61
N ILE A 348 2.07 -6.03 -4.07
CA ILE A 348 1.09 -7.12 -3.91
C ILE A 348 0.25 -7.25 -5.17
N ILE A 349 0.26 -8.45 -5.74
CA ILE A 349 -0.49 -8.74 -6.97
C ILE A 349 -1.39 -9.93 -6.72
N GLY A 350 -2.69 -9.75 -6.98
CA GLY A 350 -3.67 -10.83 -6.92
C GLY A 350 -3.50 -11.80 -8.11
N ILE A 351 -3.66 -13.09 -7.85
CA ILE A 351 -3.53 -14.14 -8.85
C ILE A 351 -4.91 -14.74 -9.13
N GLY A 352 -5.33 -14.73 -10.40
CA GLY A 352 -6.55 -15.37 -10.85
C GLY A 352 -6.34 -16.86 -11.14
N GLN A 353 -5.21 -17.21 -11.75
CA GLN A 353 -4.90 -18.57 -12.15
C GLN A 353 -3.39 -18.85 -12.11
N ILE A 354 -3.05 -20.07 -11.70
CA ILE A 354 -1.72 -20.64 -11.89
C ILE A 354 -1.77 -21.74 -12.95
N SER A 355 -0.62 -22.01 -13.56
CA SER A 355 -0.44 -23.07 -14.55
C SER A 355 0.89 -23.77 -14.29
N ASP A 356 0.99 -25.03 -14.70
CA ASP A 356 2.26 -25.75 -14.79
C ASP A 356 3.11 -25.26 -15.97
N ASP A 357 2.47 -24.71 -17.00
CA ASP A 357 3.17 -23.93 -18.01
C ASP A 357 3.54 -22.56 -17.43
N HIS A 358 4.84 -22.35 -17.23
CA HIS A 358 5.40 -21.11 -16.69
C HIS A 358 5.04 -19.88 -17.52
N LEU A 359 4.90 -20.02 -18.85
CA LEU A 359 4.50 -18.92 -19.74
C LEU A 359 3.03 -18.54 -19.55
N GLN A 360 2.19 -19.45 -19.04
CA GLN A 360 0.77 -19.21 -18.77
C GLN A 360 0.47 -18.97 -17.28
N CYS A 361 1.47 -19.07 -16.41
CA CYS A 361 1.28 -18.89 -14.98
C CYS A 361 1.44 -17.41 -14.57
N GLN A 362 0.35 -16.75 -14.20
CA GLN A 362 0.38 -15.33 -13.78
C GLN A 362 1.39 -15.09 -12.65
N LEU A 363 1.45 -15.99 -11.66
CA LEU A 363 2.39 -15.87 -10.53
C LEU A 363 3.85 -15.91 -10.99
N VAL A 364 4.21 -16.78 -11.94
CA VAL A 364 5.57 -16.87 -12.48
C VAL A 364 5.91 -15.64 -13.33
N GLN A 365 4.98 -15.18 -14.17
CA GLN A 365 5.18 -13.98 -14.97
C GLN A 365 5.39 -12.73 -14.10
N ASN A 366 4.54 -12.55 -13.09
CA ASN A 366 4.67 -11.44 -12.13
C ASN A 366 5.98 -11.55 -11.33
N TYR A 367 6.40 -12.76 -10.97
CA TYR A 367 7.66 -12.99 -10.26
C TYR A 367 8.87 -12.51 -11.07
N TYR A 368 8.95 -12.87 -12.35
CA TYR A 368 10.03 -12.42 -13.23
C TYR A 368 10.00 -10.90 -13.45
N ALA A 369 8.82 -10.31 -13.60
CA ALA A 369 8.66 -8.87 -13.75
C ALA A 369 9.10 -8.10 -12.48
N ALA A 370 8.95 -8.71 -11.31
CA ALA A 370 9.33 -8.09 -10.04
C ALA A 370 10.85 -8.12 -9.75
N GLN A 371 11.66 -8.77 -10.59
CA GLN A 371 13.12 -8.86 -10.40
C GLN A 371 13.84 -7.60 -10.92
N ILE A 372 13.48 -6.44 -10.38
CA ILE A 372 13.89 -5.11 -10.85
C ILE A 372 14.45 -4.26 -9.70
N GLU A 373 15.60 -3.62 -9.92
CA GLU A 373 16.20 -2.68 -8.97
C GLU A 373 15.36 -1.39 -8.85
N PRO A 374 15.44 -0.64 -7.74
CA PRO A 374 14.60 0.55 -7.53
C PRO A 374 14.67 1.62 -8.63
N ASP A 375 15.79 1.73 -9.34
CA ASP A 375 16.07 2.68 -10.42
C ASP A 375 16.07 2.01 -11.81
N GLY A 376 15.54 0.79 -11.91
CA GLY A 376 15.59 -0.02 -13.14
C GLY A 376 14.73 0.45 -14.30
N MET A 377 13.94 1.53 -14.13
CA MET A 377 13.14 2.16 -15.19
C MET A 377 13.44 3.66 -15.20
N ASP A 378 13.90 4.17 -16.34
CA ASP A 378 14.25 5.58 -16.51
C ASP A 378 13.00 6.46 -16.75
N GLU A 379 13.20 7.79 -16.70
CA GLU A 379 12.11 8.75 -16.85
C GLU A 379 11.43 8.66 -18.22
N GLN A 380 12.17 8.39 -19.30
CA GLN A 380 11.59 8.28 -20.63
C GLN A 380 10.68 7.04 -20.72
N GLN A 381 11.14 5.90 -20.24
CA GLN A 381 10.35 4.66 -20.18
C GLN A 381 9.07 4.83 -19.35
N ARG A 382 9.16 5.59 -18.24
CA ARG A 382 7.99 5.91 -17.43
C ARG A 382 6.98 6.75 -18.21
N LEU A 383 7.43 7.80 -18.88
CA LEU A 383 6.56 8.68 -19.68
C LEU A 383 5.90 7.93 -20.85
N GLU A 384 6.66 7.12 -21.58
CA GLU A 384 6.12 6.30 -22.69
C GLU A 384 5.06 5.31 -22.20
N LEU A 385 5.27 4.69 -21.03
CA LEU A 385 4.31 3.78 -20.45
C LEU A 385 3.04 4.50 -19.99
N GLU A 386 3.17 5.65 -19.33
CA GLU A 386 2.03 6.47 -18.90
C GLU A 386 1.17 6.95 -20.08
N GLU A 387 1.81 7.33 -21.19
CA GLU A 387 1.12 7.67 -22.44
C GLU A 387 0.36 6.46 -22.99
N THR A 388 1.03 5.33 -23.14
CA THR A 388 0.45 4.10 -23.70
C THR A 388 -0.72 3.59 -22.87
N THR A 389 -0.58 3.55 -21.53
CA THR A 389 -1.67 3.12 -20.64
C THR A 389 -2.78 4.16 -20.51
N GLY A 390 -2.52 5.42 -20.87
CA GLY A 390 -3.49 6.51 -20.85
C GLY A 390 -4.68 6.28 -21.79
N HIS A 391 -4.55 5.38 -22.77
CA HIS A 391 -5.62 4.98 -23.68
C HIS A 391 -6.46 3.81 -23.16
N VAL A 392 -5.96 3.05 -22.19
CA VAL A 392 -6.65 1.86 -21.66
C VAL A 392 -7.90 2.31 -20.92
N LYS A 393 -9.09 1.92 -21.42
CA LYS A 393 -10.39 2.35 -20.88
C LYS A 393 -10.49 3.89 -20.79
N ASP A 394 -10.00 4.60 -21.81
CA ASP A 394 -9.92 6.07 -21.84
C ASP A 394 -9.10 6.66 -20.66
N GLY A 395 -8.23 5.82 -20.11
CA GLY A 395 -7.40 6.00 -18.92
C GLY A 395 -8.20 6.14 -17.62
N MET A 396 -9.48 5.74 -17.63
CA MET A 396 -10.36 5.75 -16.45
C MET A 396 -10.11 4.54 -15.52
N THR A 397 -8.89 4.02 -15.49
CA THR A 397 -8.56 2.77 -14.80
C THR A 397 -8.47 2.92 -13.28
N ASN A 398 -8.19 4.13 -12.77
CA ASN A 398 -8.04 4.37 -11.33
C ASN A 398 -9.30 5.01 -10.74
N TYR A 399 -10.46 4.43 -11.04
CA TYR A 399 -11.79 4.79 -10.50
C TYR A 399 -11.87 4.77 -8.95
N PHE A 400 -10.84 4.26 -8.29
CA PHE A 400 -10.69 4.19 -6.84
C PHE A 400 -9.88 5.36 -6.25
N GLN A 401 -9.41 6.30 -7.08
CA GLN A 401 -8.72 7.54 -6.70
C GLN A 401 -9.63 8.77 -6.87
N LEU A 402 -9.38 9.82 -6.09
CA LEU A 402 -10.02 11.12 -6.32
C LEU A 402 -9.63 11.69 -7.69
N ALA A 403 -10.52 12.48 -8.28
CA ALA A 403 -10.29 13.14 -9.55
C ALA A 403 -9.00 13.97 -9.54
N LYS A 404 -8.40 14.16 -10.72
CA LYS A 404 -7.20 14.99 -10.88
C LYS A 404 -7.45 16.38 -10.29
N ALA A 405 -6.48 16.84 -9.52
CA ALA A 405 -6.42 18.21 -9.04
C ALA A 405 -5.23 18.94 -9.68
N ASP A 406 -5.38 20.25 -9.85
CA ASP A 406 -4.28 21.12 -10.24
C ASP A 406 -3.31 21.34 -9.07
N LEU A 407 -2.16 21.94 -9.37
CA LEU A 407 -1.20 22.35 -8.36
C LEU A 407 -1.88 23.31 -7.38
N THR A 408 -1.81 23.01 -6.07
CA THR A 408 -2.46 23.86 -5.07
C THR A 408 -1.51 24.93 -4.55
N PRO A 409 -2.02 26.06 -4.05
CA PRO A 409 -1.24 26.95 -3.20
C PRO A 409 -0.77 26.23 -1.92
N PRO A 410 0.19 26.81 -1.19
CA PRO A 410 0.55 26.31 0.14
C PRO A 410 -0.68 26.37 1.05
N ARG A 411 -0.86 25.33 1.88
CA ARG A 411 -2.03 25.23 2.76
C ARG A 411 -1.79 26.03 4.04
N ASN A 412 -2.85 26.47 4.71
CA ASN A 412 -2.79 27.10 6.04
C ASN A 412 -1.75 28.23 6.18
N PHE A 413 -1.53 29.00 5.10
CA PHE A 413 -0.63 30.14 5.13
C PHE A 413 -1.09 31.15 6.18
N ARG A 414 -0.15 31.62 7.00
CA ARG A 414 -0.41 32.58 8.08
C ARG A 414 0.84 33.40 8.39
N ILE A 415 0.60 34.64 8.80
CA ILE A 415 1.62 35.54 9.34
C ILE A 415 1.60 35.44 10.88
N LEU A 416 2.75 35.09 11.47
CA LEU A 416 2.96 35.03 12.91
C LEU A 416 3.69 36.32 13.33
N ARG A 417 3.07 37.09 14.23
CA ARG A 417 3.62 38.36 14.73
C ARG A 417 4.54 38.11 15.93
N GLY A 418 5.81 38.46 15.79
CA GLY A 418 6.82 38.53 16.86
C GLY A 418 7.71 39.76 16.70
N ASP A 419 8.96 39.72 17.18
CA ASP A 419 9.95 40.80 16.97
C ASP A 419 10.36 40.92 15.48
N ASN A 420 10.17 39.85 14.69
CA ASN A 420 10.29 39.80 13.23
C ASN A 420 9.00 39.22 12.63
N VAL A 421 8.75 39.46 11.33
CA VAL A 421 7.64 38.81 10.61
C VAL A 421 8.02 37.37 10.30
N GLU A 422 7.27 36.42 10.85
CA GLU A 422 7.43 34.99 10.56
C GLU A 422 6.23 34.49 9.74
N LEU A 423 6.52 33.80 8.65
CA LEU A 423 5.53 33.24 7.75
C LEU A 423 5.50 31.73 7.96
N ALA A 424 4.31 31.17 8.14
CA ALA A 424 4.10 29.74 8.33
C ALA A 424 3.09 29.18 7.33
N TRP A 425 3.36 28.00 6.78
CA TRP A 425 2.43 27.30 5.89
C TRP A 425 2.66 25.79 5.90
N ASP A 426 1.67 25.05 5.44
CA ASP A 426 1.72 23.61 5.23
C ASP A 426 1.93 23.28 3.75
N THR A 427 2.41 22.06 3.49
CA THR A 427 2.70 21.61 2.14
C THR A 427 1.47 21.72 1.25
N ALA A 428 1.70 22.19 0.01
CA ALA A 428 0.77 22.09 -1.09
C ALA A 428 0.59 20.63 -1.56
N HIS A 429 -0.37 20.41 -2.45
CA HIS A 429 -0.56 19.16 -3.18
C HIS A 429 -0.03 19.29 -4.60
N ALA A 430 0.74 18.29 -5.02
CA ALA A 430 1.25 18.18 -6.37
C ALA A 430 0.16 17.74 -7.33
N SER A 431 0.17 18.30 -8.54
CA SER A 431 -0.50 17.72 -9.70
C SER A 431 0.40 16.63 -10.32
N ASP A 432 0.51 16.56 -11.64
CA ASP A 432 1.31 15.55 -12.37
C ASP A 432 2.82 15.83 -12.45
N ALA A 433 3.34 16.80 -11.68
CA ALA A 433 4.77 17.02 -11.48
C ALA A 433 5.07 17.23 -9.98
N PRO A 434 6.21 16.76 -9.48
CA PRO A 434 6.56 16.91 -8.06
C PRO A 434 6.81 18.37 -7.70
N LEU A 435 6.51 18.72 -6.45
CA LEU A 435 6.80 20.05 -5.90
C LEU A 435 8.31 20.33 -5.91
N SER A 436 8.68 21.58 -6.18
CA SER A 436 10.06 22.05 -6.26
C SER A 436 10.42 22.91 -5.04
N HIS A 437 9.73 24.03 -4.86
CA HIS A 437 9.98 25.01 -3.79
C HIS A 437 8.79 25.94 -3.60
N TYR A 438 8.89 26.80 -2.59
CA TYR A 438 7.98 27.91 -2.32
C TYR A 438 8.70 29.24 -2.52
N GLU A 439 8.14 30.15 -3.28
CA GLU A 439 8.60 31.54 -3.35
C GLU A 439 7.85 32.37 -2.30
N VAL A 440 8.57 33.26 -1.62
CA VAL A 440 8.02 34.18 -0.64
C VAL A 440 8.04 35.59 -1.23
N TRP A 441 6.87 36.23 -1.27
CA TRP A 441 6.71 37.55 -1.86
C TRP A 441 6.26 38.55 -0.80
N ARG A 442 6.89 39.72 -0.78
CA ARG A 442 6.56 40.89 0.04
C ARG A 442 6.30 42.08 -0.85
N ASP A 443 5.15 42.74 -0.69
CA ASP A 443 4.79 43.98 -1.40
C ASP A 443 4.98 43.91 -2.93
N GLY A 444 4.75 42.73 -3.51
CA GLY A 444 4.86 42.49 -4.94
C GLY A 444 6.27 42.11 -5.43
N GLU A 445 7.26 41.98 -4.54
CA GLU A 445 8.61 41.53 -4.87
C GLU A 445 8.93 40.17 -4.20
N GLU A 446 9.65 39.30 -4.91
CA GLU A 446 10.16 38.06 -4.31
C GLU A 446 11.30 38.37 -3.34
N VAL A 447 11.18 37.94 -2.09
CA VAL A 447 12.15 38.19 -1.02
C VAL A 447 12.87 36.93 -0.55
N GLY A 448 12.43 35.75 -0.98
CA GLY A 448 13.09 34.50 -0.63
C GLY A 448 12.44 33.28 -1.25
N SER A 449 13.12 32.14 -1.11
CA SER A 449 12.66 30.84 -1.58
C SER A 449 12.97 29.75 -0.56
N VAL A 450 12.05 28.80 -0.40
CA VAL A 450 12.16 27.68 0.52
C VAL A 450 12.01 26.37 -0.26
N PRO A 451 13.05 25.53 -0.36
CA PRO A 451 12.97 24.23 -1.04
C PRO A 451 11.88 23.35 -0.43
N HIS A 452 11.10 22.66 -1.28
CA HIS A 452 10.12 21.71 -0.80
C HIS A 452 10.80 20.46 -0.24
N GLN A 453 10.32 20.00 0.91
CA GLN A 453 10.64 18.70 1.49
C GLN A 453 9.32 18.04 1.92
N PRO A 454 9.19 16.71 1.87
CA PRO A 454 7.98 16.05 2.36
C PRO A 454 7.69 16.45 3.81
N GLN A 455 6.56 17.10 4.05
CA GLN A 455 6.16 17.53 5.39
C GLN A 455 5.69 16.33 6.20
N THR A 456 6.58 15.76 7.01
CA THR A 456 6.32 14.50 7.70
C THR A 456 5.60 14.64 9.03
N THR A 457 5.54 15.83 9.61
CA THR A 457 4.86 16.15 10.87
C THR A 457 3.79 17.22 10.63
N GLY A 458 3.08 17.64 11.68
CA GLY A 458 2.20 18.81 11.61
C GLY A 458 2.93 20.13 11.82
N GLU A 459 4.27 20.12 11.87
CA GLU A 459 5.06 21.35 11.97
C GLU A 459 5.08 22.03 10.59
N PRO A 460 4.71 23.33 10.51
CA PRO A 460 4.67 24.04 9.24
C PRO A 460 6.08 24.33 8.72
N PHE A 461 6.17 24.63 7.43
CA PHE A 461 7.30 25.38 6.89
C PHE A 461 7.32 26.76 7.52
N ILE A 462 8.53 27.27 7.78
CA ILE A 462 8.75 28.59 8.39
C ILE A 462 9.72 29.39 7.53
N PHE A 463 9.38 30.65 7.25
CA PHE A 463 10.28 31.65 6.69
C PHE A 463 10.27 32.89 7.57
N ARG A 464 11.46 33.42 7.88
CA ARG A 464 11.62 34.64 8.67
C ARG A 464 12.08 35.76 7.76
N ASP A 465 11.24 36.78 7.62
CA ASP A 465 11.62 37.98 6.88
C ASP A 465 12.25 39.00 7.84
N PRO A 466 13.51 39.40 7.64
CA PRO A 466 14.13 40.47 8.42
C PRO A 466 13.61 41.88 8.06
N GLY A 467 12.86 42.03 6.95
CA GLY A 467 12.27 43.30 6.56
C GLY A 467 10.87 43.54 7.15
N SER A 468 10.34 44.74 6.89
CA SER A 468 8.97 45.12 7.17
C SER A 468 8.22 45.34 5.86
N GLY A 469 7.12 44.63 5.65
CA GLY A 469 6.24 44.81 4.50
C GLY A 469 4.79 44.90 4.92
N GLU A 470 3.94 45.44 4.05
CA GLU A 470 2.50 45.56 4.33
C GLU A 470 1.75 44.28 3.96
N THR A 471 2.22 43.58 2.92
CA THR A 471 1.55 42.44 2.32
C THR A 471 2.49 41.29 2.04
N TYR A 472 2.01 40.06 2.25
CA TYR A 472 2.74 38.83 1.98
C TYR A 472 1.88 37.81 1.22
N ARG A 473 2.54 37.02 0.36
CA ARG A 473 1.99 35.79 -0.21
C ARG A 473 3.09 34.74 -0.37
N VAL A 474 2.71 33.48 -0.41
CA VAL A 474 3.60 32.36 -0.70
C VAL A 474 3.12 31.64 -1.95
N VAL A 475 4.03 31.34 -2.87
CA VAL A 475 3.74 30.71 -4.16
C VAL A 475 4.36 29.32 -4.20
N THR A 476 3.54 28.29 -4.41
CA THR A 476 4.04 26.94 -4.70
C THR A 476 4.58 26.89 -6.13
N VAL A 477 5.76 26.30 -6.31
CA VAL A 477 6.35 26.02 -7.63
C VAL A 477 6.61 24.52 -7.77
N ASP A 478 6.18 23.91 -8.88
CA ASP A 478 6.49 22.51 -9.19
C ASP A 478 7.67 22.36 -10.17
N ARG A 479 8.12 21.13 -10.43
CA ARG A 479 9.24 20.87 -11.36
C ARG A 479 8.90 21.11 -12.83
N ALA A 480 7.63 21.29 -13.18
CA ALA A 480 7.21 21.72 -14.51
C ALA A 480 7.20 23.27 -14.63
N GLY A 481 7.54 24.01 -13.57
CA GLY A 481 7.55 25.47 -13.54
C GLY A 481 6.17 26.10 -13.37
N ARG A 482 5.14 25.31 -13.03
CA ARG A 482 3.80 25.84 -12.73
C ARG A 482 3.78 26.47 -11.35
N ARG A 483 2.96 27.50 -11.19
CA ARG A 483 2.86 28.33 -9.99
C ARG A 483 1.42 28.33 -9.46
N ALA A 484 1.26 28.27 -8.14
CA ALA A 484 -0.03 28.43 -7.47
C ALA A 484 0.14 29.28 -6.20
N GLU A 485 -0.61 30.38 -6.11
CA GLU A 485 -0.36 31.44 -5.12
C GLU A 485 -1.37 31.39 -3.96
N SER A 486 -0.90 31.60 -2.73
CA SER A 486 -1.79 31.84 -1.59
C SER A 486 -2.56 33.15 -1.75
N GLU A 487 -3.62 33.32 -0.96
CA GLU A 487 -4.19 34.65 -0.77
C GLU A 487 -3.15 35.63 -0.20
N ILE A 488 -3.25 36.89 -0.59
CA ILE A 488 -2.41 37.97 -0.06
C ILE A 488 -2.90 38.30 1.35
N GLN A 489 -2.01 38.20 2.33
CA GLN A 489 -2.30 38.58 3.71
C GLN A 489 -1.61 39.90 4.06
N LYS A 490 -2.29 40.73 4.84
CA LYS A 490 -1.75 41.98 5.38
C LYS A 490 -1.17 41.72 6.77
N VAL A 491 -0.04 42.36 7.07
CA VAL A 491 0.65 42.20 8.36
C VAL A 491 -0.20 42.65 9.52
#